data_AF-A0A7J8RKX1-F1
#
_entry.id   AF-A0A7J8RKX1-F1
#
_cell.length_a   1.000
_cell.length_b   1.000
_cell.length_c   1.000
_cell.angle_alpha   90.00
_cell.angle_beta   90.00
_cell.angle_gamma   90.00
#
_symmetry.space_group_name_H-M   'P 1'
#
loop_
_entity.id
_entity.type
_entity.pdbx_description
1 polymer ?
#
loop_
_entity_poly.entity_id
_entity_poly.type
_entity_poly.pdbx_seq_one_letter_code
_entity_poly.pdbx_strand_id
1 'polypeptide(L)' 'MVYLSIENDTKELYLFINSPGRWVIPRVAIYDTMQFVQPDVHTICMGLVASIGSF' A
#
# COMPACT_ATOMS: atom_id res chain seq x y z
N MET A 1 6.39 1.72 -4.73
CA MET A 1 5.37 1.33 -5.72
C MET A 1 5.72 1.82 -7.11
N VAL A 2 5.78 3.13 -7.36
CA VAL A 2 6.09 3.69 -8.70
C VAL A 2 7.38 3.14 -9.31
N TYR A 3 8.50 3.14 -8.58
CA TYR A 3 9.76 2.58 -9.08
C TYR A 3 9.64 1.10 -9.49
N LEU A 4 8.98 0.28 -8.66
CA LEU A 4 8.79 -1.15 -8.94
C LEU A 4 7.87 -1.37 -10.14
N SER A 5 6.86 -0.50 -10.32
CA SER A 5 5.98 -0.52 -11.49
C SER A 5 6.69 -0.11 -12.78
N ILE A 6 7.75 0.70 -12.71
CA ILE A 6 8.58 1.05 -13.88
C ILE A 6 9.50 -0.12 -14.24
N GLU A 7 10.02 -0.82 -13.23
CA GLU A 7 10.92 -1.97 -13.42
C GLU A 7 10.18 -3.18 -13.99
N ASN A 8 8.96 -3.46 -13.50
CA ASN A 8 8.08 -4.47 -14.04
C ASN A 8 6.61 -4.16 -13.69
N ASP A 9 5.81 -3.87 -14.70
CA ASP A 9 4.40 -3.50 -14.59
C ASP A 9 3.45 -4.70 -14.39
N THR A 10 3.90 -5.91 -14.71
CA THR A 10 3.12 -7.16 -14.55
C THR A 10 3.37 -7.87 -13.22
N LYS A 11 4.41 -7.46 -12.48
CA LYS A 11 4.82 -8.15 -11.26
C LYS A 11 3.97 -7.69 -10.07
N GLU A 12 3.30 -8.63 -9.43
CA GLU A 12 2.55 -8.40 -8.20
C GLU A 12 3.42 -7.73 -7.11
N LEU A 13 2.84 -6.74 -6.45
CA LEU A 13 3.48 -5.99 -5.37
C LEU A 13 2.88 -6.41 -4.03
N TYR A 14 3.74 -6.62 -3.04
CA TYR A 14 3.32 -7.00 -1.69
C TYR A 14 3.65 -5.89 -0.70
N LEU A 15 2.63 -5.31 -0.08
CA LEU A 15 2.73 -4.24 0.90
C LEU A 15 2.45 -4.78 2.31
N PHE A 16 3.51 -4.96 3.09
CA PHE A 16 3.39 -5.38 4.49
C PHE A 16 3.17 -4.17 5.40
N ILE A 17 2.10 -4.20 6.20
CA ILE A 17 1.69 -3.09 7.06
C ILE A 17 1.67 -3.55 8.53
N ASN A 18 2.44 -2.88 9.38
CA ASN A 18 2.34 -2.96 10.84
C ASN A 18 2.37 -1.53 11.39
N SER A 19 1.20 -0.94 11.61
CA SER A 19 1.10 0.47 11.99
C SER A 19 -0.07 0.72 12.94
N PRO A 20 0.16 1.43 14.07
CA PRO A 20 -0.87 1.73 15.06
C PRO A 20 -1.94 2.73 14.60
N GLY A 21 -1.91 3.18 13.35
CA GLY A 21 -2.93 4.06 12.76
C GLY A 21 -2.87 5.48 13.33
N ARG A 22 -2.47 6.46 12.52
CA ARG A 22 -2.46 7.88 12.95
C ARG A 22 -2.84 8.84 11.83
N TRP A 23 -1.91 9.08 10.91
CA TRP A 23 -2.04 10.15 9.93
C TRP A 23 -2.89 9.71 8.73
N VAL A 24 -3.94 10.49 8.45
CA VAL A 24 -4.90 10.23 7.37
C VAL A 24 -4.27 10.58 6.00
N ILE A 25 -3.71 11.79 5.86
CA ILE A 25 -3.19 12.31 4.59
C ILE A 25 -2.13 11.39 3.95
N PRO A 26 -1.09 10.91 4.67
CA PRO A 26 -0.08 10.04 4.05
C PRO A 26 -0.67 8.70 3.60
N ARG A 27 -1.77 8.25 4.21
CA ARG A 27 -2.37 6.95 3.91
C ARG A 27 -3.35 7.03 2.76
N VAL A 28 -4.04 8.16 2.59
CA VAL A 28 -4.75 8.47 1.34
C VAL A 28 -3.76 8.55 0.18
N ALA A 29 -2.60 9.21 0.35
CA ALA A 29 -1.59 9.26 -0.70
C ALA A 29 -1.04 7.87 -1.08
N ILE A 30 -0.83 6.98 -0.10
CA ILE A 30 -0.44 5.58 -0.36
C ILE A 30 -1.55 4.84 -1.10
N TYR A 31 -2.81 4.99 -0.68
CA TYR A 31 -3.96 4.37 -1.33
C TYR A 31 -4.13 4.84 -2.78
N ASP A 32 -4.04 6.14 -3.04
CA ASP A 32 -4.09 6.70 -4.39
C ASP A 32 -2.93 6.19 -5.24
N THR A 33 -1.74 6.05 -4.64
CA THR A 33 -0.59 5.47 -5.34
C THR A 33 -0.83 4.00 -5.70
N MET A 34 -1.51 3.22 -4.84
CA MET A 34 -1.87 1.83 -5.12
C MET A 34 -2.85 1.72 -6.29
N GLN A 35 -3.79 2.67 -6.43
CA GLN A 35 -4.73 2.71 -7.55
C GLN A 35 -4.10 3.26 -8.84
N PHE A 36 -3.05 4.06 -8.73
CA PHE A 36 -2.37 4.67 -9.88
C PHE A 36 -1.41 3.71 -10.60
N VAL A 37 -0.73 2.82 -9.86
CA VAL A 37 0.20 1.86 -10.46
C VAL A 37 -0.54 0.72 -11.15
N GLN A 38 -0.03 0.24 -12.28
CA GLN A 38 -0.60 -0.90 -13.01
C GLN A 38 -0.55 -2.25 -12.27
N PRO A 39 0.56 -2.64 -11.61
CA PRO A 39 0.63 -3.96 -10.97
C PRO A 39 -0.32 -4.08 -9.79
N ASP A 40 -0.90 -5.28 -9.62
CA ASP A 40 -1.75 -5.60 -8.48
C ASP A 40 -0.97 -5.50 -7.17
N VAL A 41 -1.52 -4.75 -6.20
CA VAL A 41 -0.92 -4.53 -4.89
C VAL A 41 -1.67 -5.33 -3.82
N HIS A 42 -1.01 -6.33 -3.26
CA HIS A 42 -1.52 -7.12 -2.13
C HIS A 42 -1.06 -6.52 -0.80
N THR A 43 -2.02 -6.13 0.04
CA THR A 43 -1.75 -5.67 1.41
C THR A 43 -1.76 -6.84 2.39
N ILE A 44 -0.68 -6.97 3.16
CA ILE A 44 -0.54 -7.99 4.21
C ILE A 44 -0.40 -7.28 5.55
N CYS A 45 -1.42 -7.43 6.40
CA CYS A 45 -1.42 -6.90 7.76
C CYS A 45 -0.54 -7.78 8.67
N MET A 46 0.48 -7.20 9.27
CA MET A 46 1.35 -7.86 10.25
C MET A 46 1.14 -7.24 11.63
N GLY A 47 0.71 -8.04 12.60
CA GLY A 47 0.54 -7.59 13.98
C GLY A 47 -0.68 -6.68 14.16
N LEU A 48 -0.47 -5.37 14.30
CA LEU A 48 -1.54 -4.41 14.55
C LEU A 48 -1.64 -3.40 13.40
N VAL A 49 -2.83 -3.37 12.80
CA VAL A 49 -3.18 -2.45 11.73
C VAL A 49 -4.47 -1.75 12.15
N ALA A 50 -4.35 -0.52 12.66
CA ALA A 50 -5.47 0.21 13.25
C ALA A 50 -5.89 1.43 12.41
N SER A 51 -7.12 1.91 12.63
CA SER A 51 -7.74 3.06 11.93
C SER A 51 -7.93 2.78 10.42
N ILE A 52 -7.67 3.75 9.53
CA ILE A 52 -7.69 3.60 8.07
C ILE A 52 -6.79 2.41 7.62
N GLY A 53 -5.96 1.86 8.56
CA GLY A 53 -4.97 0.79 8.42
C GLY A 53 -5.54 -0.40 7.69
N SER A 54 -6.76 -0.69 8.13
CA SER A 54 -7.55 -1.87 7.86
C SER A 54 -8.50 -1.68 6.67
N PHE A 55 -8.44 -0.54 5.99
CA PHE A 55 -9.35 -0.22 4.87
C PHE A 55 -8.71 -0.59 3.54
#